data_AF-A0A1X2KGJ1-F1
#
_entry.id   AF-A0A1X2KGJ1-F1
#
_cell.length_a   1.000
_cell.length_b   1.000
_cell.length_c   1.000
_cell.angle_alpha   90.00
_cell.angle_beta   90.00
_cell.angle_gamma   90.00
#
_symmetry.space_group_name_H-M   'P 1'
#
loop_
_entity.id
_entity.type
_entity.pdbx_description
1 polymer ?
#
loop_
_entity_poly.entity_id
_entity_poly.type
_entity_poly.pdbx_seq_one_letter_code
_entity_poly.pdbx_strand_id
1 'polypeptide(L)' 'MLGPSIISGDQIQDASASQNPRGIGYVVDLQFKPAAANTWADFTAAHIGTQTAFTLDSQVVSAPMIQEAIPGGRTQISG' A
#
# COMPACT_ATOMS: atom_id res chain seq x y z
N MET A 1 0.93 18.13 -3.25
CA MET A 1 -0.49 17.73 -3.07
C MET A 1 -0.59 16.26 -3.42
N LEU A 2 -1.34 15.47 -2.65
CA LEU A 2 -1.53 14.05 -2.96
C LEU A 2 -2.54 13.93 -4.12
N GLY A 3 -2.31 12.96 -5.01
CA GLY A 3 -3.26 12.63 -6.08
C GLY A 3 -4.55 12.01 -5.53
N PRO A 4 -5.55 11.78 -6.39
CA PRO A 4 -6.79 11.10 -5.99
C PRO A 4 -6.50 9.71 -5.38
N SER A 5 -7.21 9.37 -4.32
CA SER A 5 -7.10 8.06 -3.67
C SER A 5 -7.61 6.96 -4.60
N ILE A 6 -6.75 6.00 -4.93
CA ILE A 6 -7.09 4.89 -5.83
C ILE A 6 -7.82 3.77 -5.08
N ILE A 7 -7.50 3.60 -3.79
CA ILE A 7 -8.12 2.60 -2.91
C ILE A 7 -8.44 3.28 -1.58
N SER A 8 -9.71 3.20 -1.17
CA SER A 8 -10.19 3.69 0.11
C SER A 8 -10.04 2.63 1.21
N GLY A 9 -9.95 3.05 2.48
CA GLY A 9 -9.72 2.15 3.61
C GLY A 9 -10.79 1.07 3.80
N ASP A 10 -12.03 1.31 3.37
CA ASP A 10 -13.12 0.32 3.38
C ASP A 10 -12.88 -0.87 2.43
N GLN A 11 -11.94 -0.73 1.49
CA GLN A 11 -11.53 -1.78 0.56
C GLN A 11 -10.41 -2.67 1.10
N ILE A 12 -9.92 -2.38 2.31
CA ILE A 12 -8.99 -3.24 3.04
C ILE A 12 -9.79 -4.39 3.66
N GLN A 13 -9.34 -5.62 3.40
CA GLN A 13 -9.85 -6.83 4.02
C GLN A 13 -9.19 -7.07 5.37
N ASP A 14 -7.87 -6.88 5.46
CA ASP A 14 -7.09 -7.06 6.67
C ASP A 14 -5.89 -6.09 6.68
N ALA A 15 -5.49 -5.66 7.87
CA ALA A 15 -4.34 -4.82 8.12
C ALA A 15 -3.69 -5.22 9.45
N SER A 16 -2.40 -5.54 9.44
CA SER A 16 -1.67 -5.88 10.65
C SER A 16 -0.35 -5.11 10.72
N ALA A 17 -0.05 -4.54 11.88
CA ALA A 17 1.17 -3.79 12.12
C ALA A 17 2.11 -4.60 13.02
N SER A 18 3.39 -4.64 12.67
CA SER A 18 4.45 -5.29 13.45
C SER A 18 5.70 -4.39 13.51
N GLN A 19 6.49 -4.52 14.57
CA GLN A 19 7.79 -3.84 14.62
C GLN A 19 8.70 -4.39 13.52
N ASN A 20 9.42 -3.51 12.81
CA ASN A 20 10.35 -3.94 11.78
C ASN A 20 11.47 -4.80 12.40
N PRO A 21 11.57 -6.11 12.09
CA PRO A 21 12.54 -6.99 12.72
C PRO A 21 14.00 -6.70 12.30
N ARG A 22 14.21 -5.87 11.27
CA ARG A 22 15.54 -5.55 10.73
C ARG A 22 15.99 -4.11 10.99
N GLY A 23 15.21 -3.32 11.73
CA GLY A 23 15.52 -1.91 11.91
C GLY A 23 14.58 -1.19 12.85
N ILE A 24 14.59 0.14 12.75
CA ILE A 24 13.70 1.02 13.48
C ILE A 24 12.42 1.20 12.65
N GLY A 25 11.27 1.29 13.33
CA GLY A 25 9.99 1.57 12.69
C GLY A 25 9.02 0.39 12.71
N TYR A 26 7.93 0.54 11.96
CA TYR A 26 6.87 -0.45 11.85
C TYR A 26 6.70 -0.90 10.40
N VAL A 27 6.31 -2.16 10.26
CA VAL A 27 5.85 -2.75 9.01
C VAL A 27 4.35 -2.99 9.16
N VAL A 28 3.58 -2.57 8.16
CA VAL A 28 2.16 -2.86 8.06
C VAL A 28 1.92 -3.74 6.84
N ASP A 29 1.34 -4.90 7.07
CA ASP A 29 0.86 -5.80 6.03
C ASP A 29 -0.60 -5.49 5.74
N LEU A 30 -0.91 -5.25 4.47
CA LEU A 30 -2.25 -4.93 3.98
C LEU A 30 -2.73 -6.02 3.03
N GLN A 31 -3.98 -6.45 3.21
CA GLN A 31 -4.70 -7.28 2.26
C GLN A 31 -5.92 -6.50 1.75
N PHE A 32 -6.02 -6.31 0.44
CA PHE A 32 -7.21 -5.73 -0.18
C PHE A 32 -8.30 -6.78 -0.43
N LYS A 33 -9.55 -6.33 -0.44
CA LYS A 33 -10.70 -7.10 -0.95
C LYS A 33 -10.52 -7.38 -2.46
N PRO A 34 -11.17 -8.42 -3.02
CA PRO A 34 -10.90 -8.88 -4.39
C PRO A 34 -10.98 -7.80 -5.48
N ALA A 35 -11.97 -6.90 -5.42
CA ALA A 35 -12.10 -5.83 -6.40
C ALA A 35 -10.91 -4.85 -6.34
N ALA A 36 -10.56 -4.38 -5.15
CA ALA A 36 -9.44 -3.48 -4.95
C ALA A 36 -8.07 -4.16 -5.14
N ALA A 37 -7.97 -5.47 -4.90
CA ALA A 37 -6.78 -6.25 -5.21
C ALA A 37 -6.45 -6.20 -6.72
N ASN A 38 -7.46 -6.31 -7.59
CA ASN A 38 -7.28 -6.18 -9.03
C ASN A 38 -6.88 -4.75 -9.41
N THR A 39 -7.56 -3.74 -8.87
CA THR A 39 -7.19 -2.33 -9.10
C THR A 39 -5.76 -2.03 -8.66
N TRP A 40 -5.33 -2.57 -7.51
CA TRP A 40 -3.95 -2.42 -7.03
C TRP A 40 -2.94 -3.11 -7.93
N ALA A 41 -3.26 -4.30 -8.43
CA ALA A 41 -2.40 -5.03 -9.35
C ALA A 41 -2.22 -4.26 -10.67
N ASP A 42 -3.31 -3.77 -11.26
CA ASP A 42 -3.28 -2.97 -12.49
C ASP A 42 -2.51 -1.66 -12.29
N PHE A 43 -2.74 -0.99 -11.16
CA PHE A 43 -2.05 0.25 -10.83
C PHE A 43 -0.55 0.03 -10.69
N THR A 44 -0.13 -0.94 -9.88
CA THR A 44 1.31 -1.20 -9.63
C THR A 44 2.03 -1.66 -10.90
N ALA A 45 1.38 -2.46 -11.75
CA ALA A 45 1.94 -2.86 -13.05
C ALA A 45 2.18 -1.66 -13.99
N ALA A 46 1.29 -0.67 -13.98
CA ALA A 46 1.41 0.54 -14.82
C ALA A 46 2.35 1.61 -14.24
N HIS A 47 2.70 1.53 -12.95
CA HIS A 47 3.38 2.61 -12.22
C HIS A 47 4.67 2.15 -11.53
N ILE A 48 5.33 1.14 -12.10
CA ILE A 48 6.67 0.71 -11.66
C ILE A 48 7.64 1.91 -11.73
N GLY A 49 8.40 2.11 -10.66
CA GLY A 49 9.34 3.21 -10.51
C GLY A 49 8.71 4.51 -10.02
N THR A 50 7.41 4.53 -9.69
CA THR A 50 6.77 5.70 -9.10
C THR A 50 6.61 5.57 -7.60
N GLN A 51 6.64 6.71 -6.91
CA GLN A 51 6.39 6.76 -5.48
C GLN A 51 4.89 6.82 -5.22
N THR A 52 4.38 5.89 -4.41
CA THR A 52 2.97 5.81 -4.06
C THR A 52 2.80 6.01 -2.57
N ALA A 53 2.02 7.02 -2.18
CA ALA A 53 1.76 7.34 -0.79
C ALA A 53 0.58 6.53 -0.25
N PHE A 54 0.74 6.01 0.96
CA PHE A 54 -0.34 5.46 1.77
C PHE A 54 -0.70 6.51 2.82
N THR A 55 -1.99 6.81 2.93
CA THR A 55 -2.50 7.80 3.89
C THR A 55 -3.50 7.20 4.85
N LEU A 56 -3.45 7.65 6.10
CA LEU A 56 -4.47 7.43 7.12
C LEU A 56 -4.93 8.80 7.63
N ASP A 57 -6.24 9.06 7.65
CA ASP A 57 -6.82 10.35 8.08
C ASP A 57 -6.15 11.59 7.44
N SER A 58 -5.83 11.49 6.13
CA SER A 58 -5.12 12.51 5.34
C SER A 58 -3.64 12.73 5.69
N GLN A 59 -3.05 11.94 6.60
CA GLN A 59 -1.62 11.93 6.87
C GLN A 59 -0.92 10.81 6.11
N VAL A 60 0.21 11.12 5.47
CA VAL A 60 1.05 10.10 4.81
C VAL A 60 1.73 9.26 5.89
N VAL A 61 1.43 7.97 5.91
CA VAL A 61 2.05 7.01 6.83
C VAL A 61 3.25 6.30 6.20
N SER A 62 3.25 6.18 4.87
CA SER A 62 4.40 5.69 4.10
C SER A 62 4.30 6.16 2.65
N ALA A 63 5.43 6.21 1.95
CA ALA A 63 5.45 6.51 0.52
C ALA A 63 6.55 5.72 -0.20
N PRO A 64 6.43 4.38 -0.26
CA PRO A 64 7.42 3.56 -0.96
C PRO A 64 7.37 3.76 -2.48
N MET A 65 8.48 3.45 -3.13
CA MET A 65 8.57 3.33 -4.58
C MET A 65 8.06 1.94 -4.99
N ILE A 66 7.20 1.88 -6.00
CA ILE A 66 6.75 0.62 -6.60
C ILE A 66 7.94 0.02 -7.35
N GLN A 67 8.40 -1.15 -6.92
CA GLN A 67 9.54 -1.84 -7.53
C GLN A 67 9.10 -2.89 -8.56
N GLU A 68 7.92 -3.47 -8.37
CA GLU A 68 7.33 -4.49 -9.24
C GLU A 68 5.81 -4.44 -9.18
N ALA A 69 5.14 -5.12 -10.12
CA ALA A 69 3.71 -5.33 -10.06
C ALA A 69 3.37 -6.18 -8.82
N ILE A 70 2.28 -5.83 -8.13
CA ILE A 70 1.85 -6.51 -6.89
C ILE A 70 0.53 -7.24 -7.16
N PRO A 71 0.57 -8.46 -7.74
CA PRO A 71 -0.63 -9.25 -7.96
C PRO A 71 -1.20 -9.79 -6.63
N GLY A 72 -2.52 -9.99 -6.59
CA GLY A 72 -3.18 -10.64 -5.44
C GLY A 72 -3.48 -9.72 -4.24
N GLY A 73 -3.19 -8.42 -4.35
CA GLY A 73 -3.67 -7.40 -3.41
C GLY A 73 -3.06 -7.46 -2.01
N ARG A 74 -1.94 -8.18 -1.82
CA ARG A 74 -1.13 -8.08 -0.60
C ARG A 74 -0.01 -7.09 -0.81
N THR A 75 0.09 -6.10 0.06
CA THR A 75 1.20 -5.14 0.02
C THR A 75 1.73 -4.89 1.41
N GLN A 76 3.05 -4.71 1.49
CA GLN A 76 3.74 -4.39 2.71
C GLN A 76 4.19 -2.94 2.64
N ILE A 77 3.87 -2.18 3.67
CA ILE A 77 4.30 -0.79 3.84
C ILE A 77 5.17 -0.67 5.07
N SER A 78 6.21 0.14 4.97
CA SER A 78 7.14 0.43 6.07
C SER A 78 7.12 1.92 6.39
N GLY A 79 7.19 2.26 7.67
CA GLY A 79 7.31 3.62 8.20
C GLY A 79 8.40 3.72 9.26
#